data_AF-A0A4U1Z292-F1
#
_entry.id   AF-A0A4U1Z292-F1
#
_cell.length_a   1.000
_cell.length_b   1.000
_cell.length_c   1.000
_cell.angle_alpha   90.00
_cell.angle_beta   90.00
_cell.angle_gamma   90.00
#
_symmetry.space_group_name_H-M   'P 1'
#
loop_
_entity.id
_entity.type
_entity.pdbx_description
1 polymer ?
#
loop_
_entity_poly.entity_id
_entity_poly.type
_entity_poly.pdbx_seq_one_letter_code
_entity_poly.pdbx_strand_id
1 'polypeptide(L)'
;MAFVPDNKETILAIIDGWTGKLSYELLAEKLQLELGLKKPPSRFTFTKYDEIKHAFDLKKEQLRQKKSEAIQDAKSLFESTDKLSDLISNLGNDDVAIAELIKQVEKLEKENERLSSENKRLNSQNDMLLERFARWQYNLQKMDGVDLNKLVSTLDDGLPAKSK
;
A
#
# COMPACT_ATOMS: atom_id res chain seq x y z
N MET A 1 -25.37 -56.79 35.60
CA MET A 1 -25.38 -56.25 34.22
C MET A 1 -24.26 -55.25 34.10
N ALA A 2 -23.40 -55.42 33.11
CA ALA A 2 -22.27 -54.55 32.90
C ALA A 2 -22.73 -53.41 31.99
N PHE A 3 -23.08 -52.27 32.60
CA PHE A 3 -23.60 -51.08 31.93
C PHE A 3 -22.80 -50.66 30.69
N VAL A 4 -21.47 -50.78 30.74
CA VAL A 4 -20.58 -50.33 29.67
C VAL A 4 -20.57 -51.28 28.47
N PRO A 5 -20.36 -52.61 28.62
CA PRO A 5 -20.51 -53.56 27.53
C PRO A 5 -21.83 -53.45 26.76
N ASP A 6 -22.93 -53.24 27.47
CA ASP A 6 -24.28 -53.19 26.86
C ASP A 6 -24.54 -51.90 26.08
N ASN A 7 -23.84 -50.80 26.39
CA ASN A 7 -24.07 -49.46 25.82
C ASN A 7 -22.83 -48.86 25.13
N LYS A 8 -21.82 -49.69 24.87
CA LYS A 8 -20.48 -49.27 24.42
C LYS A 8 -20.56 -48.45 23.13
N GLU A 9 -21.30 -48.93 22.13
CA GLU A 9 -21.43 -48.27 20.83
C GLU A 9 -22.11 -46.90 20.95
N THR A 10 -23.15 -46.80 21.78
CA THR A 10 -23.84 -45.53 22.07
C THR A 10 -22.93 -44.52 22.74
N ILE A 11 -22.10 -44.96 23.70
CA ILE A 11 -21.13 -44.10 24.39
C ILE A 11 -20.09 -43.55 23.39
N LEU A 12 -19.55 -44.40 22.52
CA LEU A 12 -18.60 -44.00 21.49
C LEU A 12 -19.22 -43.02 20.50
N ALA A 13 -20.44 -43.29 20.01
CA ALA A 13 -21.15 -42.40 19.09
C ALA A 13 -21.41 -41.00 19.69
N ILE A 14 -21.76 -40.93 20.99
CA ILE A 14 -21.96 -39.65 21.68
C ILE A 14 -20.66 -38.86 21.82
N ILE A 15 -19.54 -39.55 22.10
CA ILE A 15 -18.22 -38.92 22.16
C ILE A 15 -17.83 -38.39 20.77
N ASP A 16 -17.97 -39.20 19.73
CA ASP A 16 -17.61 -38.82 18.36
C ASP A 16 -18.45 -37.64 17.84
N GLY A 17 -19.74 -37.57 18.22
CA GLY A 17 -20.64 -36.46 17.89
C GLY A 17 -20.49 -35.22 18.78
N TRP A 18 -19.60 -35.21 19.78
CA TRP A 18 -19.55 -34.14 20.77
C TRP A 18 -19.08 -32.80 20.19
N THR A 19 -19.77 -31.73 20.55
CA THR A 19 -19.44 -30.34 20.20
C THR A 19 -19.35 -29.49 21.47
N GLY A 20 -18.44 -28.51 21.51
CA GLY A 20 -18.24 -27.65 22.67
C GLY A 20 -17.39 -28.28 23.78
N LYS A 21 -17.65 -27.90 25.05
CA LYS A 21 -16.85 -28.34 26.20
C LYS A 21 -17.12 -29.82 26.49
N LEU A 22 -16.09 -30.66 26.38
CA LEU A 22 -16.15 -32.08 26.71
C LEU A 22 -15.58 -32.33 28.12
N SER A 23 -16.44 -32.81 29.03
CA SER A 23 -16.06 -33.31 30.35
C SER A 23 -16.82 -34.59 30.67
N TYR A 24 -16.29 -35.43 31.54
CA TYR A 24 -16.95 -36.69 31.90
C TYR A 24 -18.28 -36.46 32.65
N GLU A 25 -18.44 -35.34 33.34
CA GLU A 25 -19.70 -34.93 33.97
C GLU A 25 -20.78 -34.70 32.91
N LEU A 26 -20.45 -33.91 31.89
CA LEU A 26 -21.37 -33.61 30.79
C LEU A 26 -21.69 -34.87 29.99
N LEU A 27 -20.69 -35.74 29.76
CA LEU A 27 -20.89 -37.03 29.12
C LEU A 27 -21.84 -37.92 29.94
N ALA A 28 -21.67 -37.98 31.26
CA ALA A 28 -22.53 -38.75 32.16
C ALA A 28 -23.98 -38.22 32.18
N GLU A 29 -24.16 -36.90 32.17
CA GLU A 29 -25.47 -36.25 32.06
C GLU A 29 -26.14 -36.55 30.72
N LYS A 30 -25.40 -36.44 29.61
CA LYS A 30 -25.94 -36.74 28.28
C LYS A 30 -26.32 -38.21 28.12
N LEU A 31 -25.50 -39.12 28.65
CA LEU A 31 -25.81 -40.56 28.69
C LEU A 31 -27.00 -40.88 29.59
N GLN A 32 -27.18 -40.15 30.70
CA GLN A 32 -28.34 -40.31 31.57
C GLN A 32 -29.64 -39.99 30.82
N LEU A 33 -29.65 -38.90 30.07
CA LEU A 33 -30.80 -38.48 29.26
C LEU A 33 -31.06 -39.46 28.12
N GLU A 34 -30.03 -39.85 27.36
CA GLU A 34 -30.18 -40.69 26.18
C GLU A 34 -30.60 -42.14 26.51
N LEU A 35 -30.12 -42.69 27.63
CA LEU A 35 -30.39 -44.07 28.05
C LEU A 35 -31.47 -44.18 29.15
N GLY A 36 -32.08 -43.07 29.55
CA GLY A 36 -33.14 -43.05 30.57
C GLY A 36 -32.69 -43.57 31.95
N LEU A 37 -31.44 -43.33 32.34
CA LEU A 37 -30.87 -43.89 33.56
C LEU A 37 -31.35 -43.14 34.81
N LYS A 38 -31.67 -43.88 35.88
CA LYS A 38 -32.06 -43.27 37.18
C LYS A 38 -30.95 -42.44 37.84
N LYS A 39 -29.68 -42.71 37.50
CA LYS A 39 -28.51 -41.98 38.02
C LYS A 39 -27.47 -41.84 36.90
N PRO A 40 -26.72 -40.72 36.88
CA PRO A 40 -25.63 -40.55 35.93
C PRO A 40 -24.52 -41.59 36.19
N PRO A 41 -23.91 -42.16 35.14
CA PRO A 41 -22.80 -43.08 35.31
C PRO A 41 -21.59 -42.38 35.96
N SER A 42 -20.92 -43.08 36.88
CA SER A 42 -19.71 -42.54 37.53
C SER A 42 -18.57 -42.35 36.52
N ARG A 43 -17.78 -41.29 36.71
CA ARG A 43 -16.51 -41.06 36.00
C ARG A 43 -15.62 -42.32 35.96
N PHE A 44 -15.55 -43.03 37.08
CA PHE A 44 -14.73 -44.24 37.24
C PHE A 44 -15.16 -45.37 36.29
N THR A 45 -16.43 -45.38 35.91
CA THR A 45 -17.00 -46.34 34.95
C THR A 45 -16.41 -46.15 33.55
N PHE A 46 -16.11 -44.92 33.14
CA PHE A 46 -15.53 -44.64 31.82
C PHE A 46 -14.01 -44.86 31.77
N THR A 47 -13.30 -44.54 32.85
CA THR A 47 -11.85 -44.69 32.93
C THR A 47 -11.40 -46.14 33.08
N LYS A 48 -12.30 -47.05 33.47
CA LYS A 48 -12.02 -48.49 33.60
C LYS A 48 -11.94 -49.20 32.24
N TYR A 49 -12.55 -48.64 31.19
CA TYR A 49 -12.56 -49.22 29.85
C TYR A 49 -11.69 -48.38 28.93
N ASP A 50 -10.57 -48.95 28.50
CA ASP A 50 -9.55 -48.23 27.72
C ASP A 50 -10.11 -47.64 26.44
N GLU A 51 -11.04 -48.32 25.76
CA GLU A 51 -11.63 -47.84 24.51
C GLU A 51 -12.41 -46.52 24.66
N ILE A 52 -13.23 -46.41 25.71
CA ILE A 52 -13.99 -45.19 25.97
C ILE A 52 -13.06 -44.06 26.41
N LYS A 53 -12.05 -44.40 27.22
CA LYS A 53 -11.02 -43.46 27.64
C LYS A 53 -10.26 -42.91 26.44
N HIS A 54 -9.83 -43.77 25.52
CA HIS A 54 -9.12 -43.37 24.30
C HIS A 54 -10.00 -42.52 23.38
N ALA A 55 -11.26 -42.91 23.16
CA ALA A 55 -12.19 -42.12 22.36
C ALA A 55 -12.41 -40.72 22.97
N PHE A 56 -12.59 -40.66 24.29
CA PHE A 56 -12.76 -39.40 25.01
C PHE A 56 -11.52 -38.50 24.91
N ASP A 57 -10.34 -39.06 25.18
CA ASP A 57 -9.06 -38.34 25.13
C ASP A 57 -8.80 -37.83 23.69
N LEU A 58 -9.01 -38.68 22.69
CA LEU A 58 -8.88 -38.34 21.26
C LEU A 58 -9.84 -37.20 20.87
N LYS A 59 -11.12 -37.31 21.21
CA LYS A 59 -12.11 -36.30 20.89
C LYS A 59 -11.79 -34.96 21.56
N LYS A 60 -11.36 -35.00 22.82
CA LYS A 60 -10.99 -33.81 23.58
C LYS A 60 -9.80 -33.09 22.96
N GLU A 61 -8.83 -33.85 22.44
CA GLU A 61 -7.69 -33.30 21.72
C GLU A 61 -8.11 -32.70 20.37
N GLN A 62 -8.95 -33.39 19.60
CA GLN A 62 -9.51 -32.85 18.35
C GLN A 62 -10.25 -31.51 18.57
N LEU A 63 -11.05 -31.40 19.62
CA LEU A 63 -11.76 -30.17 19.97
C LEU A 63 -10.80 -29.03 20.36
N ARG A 64 -9.66 -29.36 20.99
CA ARG A 64 -8.61 -28.37 21.31
C ARG A 64 -7.88 -27.90 20.06
N GLN A 65 -7.51 -28.82 19.17
CA GLN A 65 -6.83 -28.51 17.91
C GLN A 65 -7.68 -27.61 17.03
N LYS A 66 -8.95 -27.97 16.79
CA LYS A 66 -9.90 -27.13 16.04
C LYS A 66 -10.06 -25.72 16.61
N LYS A 67 -10.08 -25.59 17.94
CA LYS A 67 -10.12 -24.28 18.60
C LYS A 67 -8.83 -23.49 18.34
N SER A 68 -7.67 -24.14 18.43
CA SER A 68 -6.38 -23.52 18.16
C SER A 68 -6.24 -23.07 16.70
N GLU A 69 -6.65 -23.92 15.76
CA GLU A 69 -6.70 -23.63 14.32
C GLU A 69 -7.60 -22.43 14.05
N ALA A 70 -8.83 -22.42 14.56
CA ALA A 70 -9.74 -21.28 14.38
C ALA A 70 -9.20 -19.97 14.96
N ILE A 71 -8.48 -20.03 16.08
CA ILE A 71 -7.80 -18.84 16.66
C ILE A 71 -6.65 -18.38 15.76
N GLN A 72 -5.86 -19.30 15.24
CA GLN A 72 -4.77 -18.99 14.32
C GLN A 72 -5.29 -18.40 13.00
N ASP A 73 -6.35 -18.96 12.45
CA ASP A 73 -7.02 -18.47 11.24
C ASP A 73 -7.55 -17.06 11.48
N ALA A 74 -8.27 -16.83 12.58
CA ALA A 74 -8.77 -15.51 12.96
C ALA A 74 -7.63 -14.49 13.13
N LYS A 75 -6.51 -14.90 13.73
CA LYS A 75 -5.32 -14.06 13.87
C LYS A 75 -4.73 -13.69 12.51
N SER A 76 -4.60 -14.65 11.60
CA SER A 76 -4.07 -14.43 10.25
C SER A 76 -4.95 -13.50 9.40
N LEU A 77 -6.28 -13.59 9.58
CA LEU A 77 -7.24 -12.70 8.94
C LEU A 77 -7.11 -11.26 9.46
N PHE A 78 -6.93 -11.11 10.77
CA PHE A 78 -6.71 -9.81 11.39
C PHE A 78 -5.41 -9.17 10.90
N GLU A 79 -4.31 -9.92 10.90
CA GLU A 79 -3.02 -9.46 10.35
C GLU A 79 -3.10 -9.08 8.86
N SER A 80 -3.94 -9.77 8.08
CA SER A 80 -4.16 -9.42 6.67
C SER A 80 -4.98 -8.13 6.51
N THR A 81 -5.89 -7.85 7.45
CA THR A 81 -6.70 -6.63 7.48
C THR A 81 -5.83 -5.41 7.81
N ASP A 82 -4.95 -5.52 8.80
CA ASP A 82 -4.01 -4.45 9.16
C ASP A 82 -3.10 -4.10 7.97
N LYS A 83 -2.55 -5.11 7.28
CA LYS A 83 -1.73 -4.90 6.07
C LYS A 83 -2.49 -4.18 4.95
N LEU A 84 -3.78 -4.51 4.76
CA LEU A 84 -4.62 -3.82 3.78
C LEU A 84 -4.86 -2.36 4.17
N SER A 85 -5.07 -2.08 5.46
CA SER A 85 -5.19 -0.70 5.96
C SER A 85 -3.93 0.11 5.66
N ASP A 86 -2.75 -0.45 5.93
CA ASP A 86 -1.47 0.22 5.66
C ASP A 86 -1.29 0.50 4.17
N LEU A 87 -1.62 -0.47 3.30
CA LEU A 87 -1.57 -0.29 1.85
C LEU A 87 -2.52 0.82 1.36
N ILE A 88 -3.74 0.88 1.89
CA ILE A 88 -4.72 1.91 1.54
C ILE A 88 -4.24 3.30 1.99
N SER A 89 -3.69 3.42 3.20
CA SER A 89 -3.11 4.68 3.69
C SER A 89 -1.93 5.14 2.85
N ASN A 90 -1.06 4.23 2.41
CA ASN A 90 0.06 4.57 1.54
C ASN A 90 -0.39 5.01 0.15
N LEU A 91 -1.35 4.30 -0.46
CA LEU A 91 -1.92 4.69 -1.76
C LEU A 91 -2.56 6.09 -1.72
N GLY A 92 -3.24 6.44 -0.62
CA GLY A 92 -3.81 7.78 -0.46
C GLY A 92 -2.75 8.89 -0.40
N ASN A 93 -1.54 8.59 0.11
CA ASN A 93 -0.42 9.54 0.10
C ASN A 93 0.19 9.69 -1.29
N ASP A 94 0.27 8.61 -2.07
CA ASP A 94 0.79 8.63 -3.44
C ASP A 94 -0.09 9.49 -4.35
N ASP A 95 -1.41 9.44 -4.19
CA ASP A 95 -2.35 10.28 -4.96
C ASP A 95 -2.13 11.78 -4.72
N VAL A 96 -1.83 12.19 -3.48
CA VAL A 96 -1.51 13.59 -3.14
C VAL A 96 -0.17 13.99 -3.76
N ALA A 97 0.85 13.14 -3.65
CA ALA A 97 2.16 13.39 -4.23
C ALA A 97 2.09 13.52 -5.76
N ILE A 98 1.31 12.67 -6.43
CA ILE A 98 1.06 12.72 -7.87
C ILE A 98 0.40 14.05 -8.25
N ALA A 99 -0.63 14.49 -7.51
CA ALA A 99 -1.32 15.75 -7.78
C ALA A 99 -0.39 16.97 -7.64
N GLU A 100 0.49 16.99 -6.64
CA GLU A 100 1.48 18.04 -6.45
C GLU A 100 2.52 18.05 -7.57
N LEU A 101 3.00 16.88 -8.00
CA LEU A 101 3.94 16.76 -9.12
C LEU A 101 3.32 17.24 -10.43
N ILE A 102 2.07 16.88 -10.73
CA ILE A 102 1.34 17.36 -11.92
C ILE A 102 1.27 18.89 -11.91
N LYS A 103 0.86 19.49 -10.78
CA LYS A 103 0.79 20.94 -10.64
C LYS A 103 2.15 21.63 -10.85
N GLN A 104 3.23 21.00 -10.39
CA GLN A 104 4.58 21.53 -10.57
C GLN A 104 5.04 21.45 -12.04
N VAL A 105 4.71 20.36 -12.74
CA VAL A 105 4.98 20.21 -14.17
C VAL A 105 4.26 21.28 -14.98
N GLU A 106 2.95 21.47 -14.75
CA GLU A 106 2.17 22.50 -15.45
C GLU A 106 2.75 23.92 -15.26
N LYS A 107 3.28 24.22 -14.06
CA LYS A 107 3.91 25.50 -13.77
C LYS A 107 5.21 25.67 -14.56
N LEU A 108 6.04 24.63 -14.65
CA LEU A 108 7.30 24.65 -15.39
C LEU A 108 7.06 24.76 -16.90
N GLU A 109 6.05 24.08 -17.43
CA GLU A 109 5.67 24.18 -18.84
C GLU A 109 5.27 25.61 -19.22
N LYS A 110 4.43 26.26 -18.42
CA LYS A 110 4.03 27.67 -18.64
C LYS A 110 5.22 28.62 -18.61
N GLU A 111 6.16 28.40 -17.70
CA GLU A 111 7.37 29.23 -17.62
C GLU A 111 8.27 29.03 -18.85
N ASN A 112 8.40 27.79 -19.32
CA ASN A 112 9.18 27.48 -20.51
C ASN A 112 8.56 28.10 -21.78
N GLU A 113 7.23 28.07 -21.91
CA GLU A 113 6.51 28.77 -22.99
C GLU A 113 6.75 30.28 -22.96
N ARG A 114 6.71 30.89 -21.77
CA ARG A 114 6.97 32.31 -21.57
C ARG A 114 8.40 32.67 -21.99
N LEU A 115 9.39 31.93 -21.50
CA LEU A 115 10.81 32.15 -21.82
C LEU A 115 11.11 31.92 -23.30
N SER A 116 10.52 30.89 -23.91
CA SER A 116 10.65 30.61 -25.34
C SER A 116 10.09 31.75 -26.19
N SER A 117 8.92 32.28 -25.82
CA SER A 117 8.30 33.42 -26.49
C SER A 117 9.15 34.69 -26.37
N GLU A 118 9.72 34.94 -25.20
CA GLU A 118 10.61 36.07 -24.96
C GLU A 118 11.92 35.97 -25.75
N ASN A 119 12.55 34.78 -25.77
CA ASN A 119 13.72 34.52 -26.60
C ASN A 119 13.43 34.75 -28.08
N LYS A 120 12.28 34.29 -28.57
CA LYS A 120 11.87 34.52 -29.95
C LYS A 120 11.74 36.01 -30.25
N ARG A 121 11.11 36.77 -29.34
CA ARG A 121 10.95 38.23 -29.46
C ARG A 121 12.31 38.94 -29.49
N LEU A 122 13.20 38.60 -28.57
CA LEU A 122 14.54 39.20 -28.48
C LEU A 122 15.39 38.87 -29.70
N ASN A 123 15.34 37.64 -30.20
CA ASN A 123 16.04 37.25 -31.43
C ASN A 123 15.54 38.06 -32.63
N SER A 124 14.23 38.20 -32.81
CA SER A 124 13.68 39.05 -33.87
C SER A 124 14.10 40.51 -33.75
N GLN A 125 14.20 41.05 -32.52
CA GLN A 125 14.71 42.40 -32.30
C GLN A 125 16.19 42.53 -32.64
N ASN A 126 16.99 41.53 -32.27
CA ASN A 126 18.41 41.48 -32.59
C ASN A 126 18.63 41.45 -34.12
N ASP A 127 17.89 40.58 -34.84
CA ASP A 127 17.97 40.49 -36.30
C ASP A 127 17.66 41.83 -36.98
N MET A 128 16.60 42.52 -36.54
CA MET A 128 16.25 43.84 -37.06
C MET A 128 17.32 44.90 -36.77
N LEU A 129 17.96 44.86 -35.60
CA LEU A 129 19.03 45.78 -35.24
C LEU A 129 20.30 45.50 -36.06
N LEU A 130 20.65 44.22 -36.26
CA LEU A 130 21.77 43.80 -37.09
C LEU A 130 21.57 44.24 -38.55
N GLU A 131 20.35 44.10 -39.11
CA GLU A 131 20.04 44.58 -40.45
C GLU A 131 20.19 46.11 -40.56
N ARG A 132 19.68 46.86 -39.57
CA ARG A 132 19.83 48.33 -39.52
C ARG A 132 21.29 48.73 -39.43
N PHE A 133 22.05 48.05 -38.58
CA PHE A 133 23.48 48.29 -38.42
C PHE A 133 24.24 48.05 -39.73
N ALA A 134 23.97 46.93 -40.42
CA ALA A 134 24.57 46.62 -41.71
C ALA A 134 24.24 47.69 -42.78
N ARG A 135 22.99 48.16 -42.83
CA ARG A 135 22.58 49.26 -43.74
C ARG A 135 23.29 50.57 -43.41
N TRP A 136 23.42 50.91 -42.13
CA TRP A 136 24.14 52.11 -41.70
C TRP A 136 25.63 52.03 -42.03
N GLN A 137 26.28 50.89 -41.79
CA GLN A 137 27.67 50.67 -42.17
C GLN A 137 27.87 50.81 -43.69
N TYR A 138 26.98 50.21 -44.50
CA TYR A 138 27.03 50.35 -45.96
C TYR A 138 26.89 51.81 -46.41
N ASN A 139 25.91 52.53 -45.88
CA ASN A 139 25.71 53.94 -46.22
C ASN A 139 26.90 54.79 -45.80
N LEU A 140 27.46 54.54 -44.62
CA LEU A 140 28.62 55.26 -44.10
C LEU A 140 29.85 55.05 -44.99
N GLN A 141 30.05 53.84 -45.52
CA GLN A 141 31.13 53.54 -46.48
C GLN A 141 31.04 54.35 -47.77
N LYS A 142 29.84 54.77 -48.17
CA LYS A 142 29.60 55.52 -49.41
C LYS A 142 29.79 57.02 -49.26
N MET A 143 30.05 57.51 -48.05
CA MET A 143 30.30 58.94 -47.80
C MET A 143 31.77 59.28 -48.02
N ASP A 144 32.04 60.37 -48.73
CA ASP A 144 33.39 60.87 -48.95
C ASP A 144 34.07 61.23 -47.62
N GLY A 145 35.32 60.78 -47.43
CA GLY A 145 36.12 61.06 -46.24
C GLY A 145 35.90 60.11 -45.05
N VAL A 146 35.08 59.05 -45.20
CA VAL A 146 34.92 58.01 -44.18
C VAL A 146 35.87 56.84 -44.44
N ASP A 147 36.71 56.51 -43.45
CA ASP A 147 37.48 55.26 -43.40
C ASP A 147 36.95 54.34 -42.30
N LEU A 148 36.29 53.25 -42.71
CA LEU A 148 35.72 52.26 -41.80
C LEU A 148 36.78 51.53 -40.96
N ASN A 149 37.99 51.32 -41.48
CA ASN A 149 39.04 50.61 -40.73
C ASN A 149 39.50 51.44 -39.53
N LYS A 150 39.60 52.75 -39.72
CA LYS A 150 39.89 53.70 -38.65
C LYS A 150 38.76 53.75 -37.63
N LEU A 151 37.49 53.71 -38.06
CA LEU A 151 36.34 53.72 -37.17
C LEU A 151 36.22 52.45 -36.32
N VAL A 152 36.48 51.28 -36.92
CA VAL A 152 36.47 49.99 -36.21
C VAL A 152 37.54 49.96 -35.11
N SER A 153 38.71 50.56 -35.36
CA SER A 153 39.79 50.61 -34.36
C SER A 153 39.46 51.44 -33.10
N THR A 154 38.44 52.31 -33.16
CA THR A 154 37.99 53.15 -32.04
C THR A 154 36.54 52.85 -31.63
N LEU A 155 35.99 51.70 -32.04
CA LEU A 155 34.57 51.38 -31.85
C LEU A 155 34.23 51.14 -30.36
N ASP A 156 35.16 50.55 -29.63
CA ASP A 156 35.05 50.28 -28.18
C ASP A 156 35.46 51.49 -27.32
N ASP A 157 36.00 52.54 -27.95
CA ASP A 157 36.29 53.78 -27.25
C ASP A 157 34.97 54.48 -26.95
N GLY A 158 34.73 54.78 -25.66
CA GLY A 158 33.54 55.52 -25.24
C GLY A 158 33.40 56.84 -26.01
N LEU A 159 32.17 57.24 -26.31
CA LEU A 159 31.89 58.46 -27.07
C LEU A 159 32.64 59.67 -26.46
N PRO A 160 33.24 60.55 -27.27
CA PRO A 160 33.92 61.73 -26.77
C PRO A 160 32.95 62.60 -25.96
N ALA A 161 33.45 63.19 -24.88
CA ALA A 161 32.63 64.06 -24.02
C ALA A 161 32.02 65.21 -24.84
N LYS A 162 30.72 65.50 -24.63
CA LYS A 162 30.05 66.64 -25.27
C LYS A 162 30.85 67.92 -25.02
N SER A 163 31.34 68.56 -26.08
CA SER A 163 31.87 69.91 -25.95
C SER A 163 30.73 70.84 -25.56
N LYS A 164 30.92 71.60 -24.47
CA LYS A 164 30.00 72.67 -24.05
C LYS A 164 30.04 73.83 -25.02
#